data_AF-A0A0C2JMU9-F1
#
_entry.id   AF-A0A0C2JMU9-F1
#
_cell.length_a   1.000
_cell.length_b   1.000
_cell.length_c   1.000
_cell.angle_alpha   90.00
_cell.angle_beta   90.00
_cell.angle_gamma   90.00
#
_symmetry.space_group_name_H-M   'P 1'
#
loop_
_entity.id
_entity.type
_entity.pdbx_description
1 polymer ?
#
loop_
_entity_poly.entity_id
_entity_poly.type
_entity_poly.pdbx_seq_one_letter_code
_entity_poly.pdbx_strand_id
1 'polypeptide(L)'
;MRFASHRDIARVLERALRRAEVPVAFSAGFTPHPKLSYVNAAPTGVASEAEYFEITLAEPVAPDEVRVRLDDAMPDGLDVAEVVKAAPGALADRLEVSEWRVELPGVGPDDAAEAVAAFTAADTVEVERSTKKGRRTFDARAAVLHLEVDGRATRDRDETYAILRMVVRHTTPAVRPDDVVNGLRRVADLARLSSPVMTRLAQGPLSDASDAIADPLAADAQADPAGRAVDTPRPNPPARSAPDA
;
A
#
# COMPACT_ATOMS: atom_id res chain seq x y z
N MET A 1 -7.86 7.18 3.19
CA MET A 1 -9.20 6.87 2.60
C MET A 1 -9.29 5.38 2.23
N ARG A 2 -10.48 4.74 2.27
CA ARG A 2 -10.66 3.28 1.99
C ARG A 2 -11.49 2.95 0.74
N PHE A 3 -12.29 3.89 0.23
CA PHE A 3 -13.21 3.63 -0.89
C PHE A 3 -12.85 4.36 -2.19
N ALA A 4 -11.72 5.09 -2.21
CA ALA A 4 -11.24 5.71 -3.43
C ALA A 4 -10.66 4.62 -4.34
N SER A 5 -11.15 4.52 -5.58
CA SER A 5 -10.44 3.72 -6.57
C SER A 5 -9.14 4.42 -6.96
N HIS A 6 -8.19 3.67 -7.55
CA HIS A 6 -6.99 4.28 -8.12
C HIS A 6 -7.31 5.45 -9.07
N ARG A 7 -8.38 5.34 -9.86
CA ARG A 7 -8.78 6.41 -10.79
C ARG A 7 -9.26 7.67 -10.06
N ASP A 8 -9.85 7.50 -8.88
CA ASP A 8 -10.30 8.63 -8.07
C ASP A 8 -9.11 9.35 -7.45
N ILE A 9 -8.14 8.58 -6.91
CA ILE A 9 -6.85 9.13 -6.43
C ILE A 9 -6.16 9.88 -7.56
N ALA A 10 -6.08 9.27 -8.75
CA ALA A 10 -5.42 9.90 -9.89
C ALA A 10 -6.08 11.22 -10.31
N ARG A 11 -7.41 11.26 -10.34
CA ARG A 11 -8.18 12.49 -10.64
C ARG A 11 -8.01 13.56 -9.57
N VAL A 12 -7.90 13.16 -8.29
CA VAL A 12 -7.62 14.10 -7.20
C VAL A 12 -6.23 14.68 -7.37
N LEU A 13 -5.21 13.84 -7.57
CA LEU A 13 -3.84 14.27 -7.77
C LEU A 13 -3.70 15.23 -8.97
N GLU A 14 -4.29 14.90 -10.12
CA GLU A 14 -4.26 15.79 -11.30
C GLU A 14 -4.92 17.16 -11.03
N ARG A 15 -6.00 17.20 -10.23
CA ARG A 15 -6.63 18.46 -9.83
C ARG A 15 -5.77 19.23 -8.84
N ALA A 16 -5.16 18.54 -7.88
CA ALA A 16 -4.25 19.13 -6.90
C ALA A 16 -3.02 19.73 -7.60
N LEU A 17 -2.38 19.00 -8.52
CA LEU A 17 -1.25 19.50 -9.33
C LEU A 17 -1.60 20.78 -10.09
N ARG A 18 -2.80 20.85 -10.69
CA ARG A 18 -3.30 22.06 -11.36
C ARG A 18 -3.54 23.21 -10.39
N ARG A 19 -4.18 22.95 -9.24
CA ARG A 19 -4.48 23.97 -8.22
C ARG A 19 -3.22 24.50 -7.53
N ALA A 20 -2.24 23.64 -7.32
CA ALA A 20 -0.94 23.96 -6.76
C ALA A 20 -0.03 24.70 -7.76
N GLU A 21 -0.45 24.83 -9.02
CA GLU A 21 0.31 25.42 -10.12
C GLU A 21 1.68 24.74 -10.34
N VAL A 22 1.78 23.44 -10.03
CA VAL A 22 3.01 22.66 -10.26
C VAL A 22 3.23 22.58 -11.77
N PRO A 23 4.41 22.97 -12.30
CA PRO A 23 4.64 23.05 -13.73
C PRO A 23 4.90 21.66 -14.31
N VAL A 24 3.88 20.82 -14.41
CA VAL A 24 3.99 19.45 -14.96
C VAL A 24 4.21 19.53 -16.48
N ALA A 25 5.21 18.80 -16.98
CA ALA A 25 5.47 18.65 -18.40
C ALA A 25 4.35 17.85 -19.08
N PHE A 26 4.11 18.13 -20.35
CA PHE A 26 3.09 17.43 -21.15
C PHE A 26 3.75 16.57 -22.24
N SER A 27 3.02 15.54 -22.70
CA SER A 27 3.43 14.73 -23.85
C SER A 27 3.42 15.54 -25.16
N ALA A 28 4.33 15.20 -26.07
CA ALA A 28 4.37 15.77 -27.41
C ALA A 28 3.45 14.94 -28.33
N GLY A 29 2.16 15.32 -28.42
CA GLY A 29 1.18 14.65 -29.28
C GLY A 29 -0.03 15.53 -29.55
N PHE A 30 -0.94 15.08 -30.41
CA PHE A 30 -2.16 15.83 -30.77
C PHE A 30 -3.15 16.02 -29.61
N THR A 31 -2.98 15.24 -28.53
CA THR A 31 -3.69 15.42 -27.27
C THR A 31 -2.65 15.38 -26.15
N PRO A 32 -2.04 16.52 -25.78
CA PRO A 32 -1.06 16.59 -24.72
C PRO A 32 -1.68 16.15 -23.40
N HIS A 33 -1.04 15.20 -22.72
CA HIS A 33 -1.41 14.75 -21.39
C HIS A 33 -0.26 15.02 -20.41
N PRO A 34 -0.56 15.30 -19.13
CA PRO A 34 0.47 15.45 -18.11
C PRO A 34 1.36 14.20 -18.06
N LYS A 35 2.68 14.41 -17.98
CA LYS A 35 3.66 13.34 -17.78
C LYS A 35 3.65 12.93 -16.31
N LEU A 36 2.75 12.02 -16.00
CA LEU A 36 2.49 11.48 -14.68
C LEU A 36 2.34 9.96 -14.78
N SER A 37 3.12 9.22 -14.02
CA SER A 37 3.04 7.75 -13.90
C SER A 37 2.65 7.36 -12.49
N TYR A 38 1.86 6.28 -12.39
CA TYR A 38 1.48 5.66 -11.13
C TYR A 38 1.98 4.23 -11.10
N VAL A 39 2.41 3.79 -9.94
CA VAL A 39 2.99 2.46 -9.75
C VAL A 39 2.22 1.70 -8.67
N ASN A 40 1.91 0.44 -8.93
CA ASN A 40 1.31 -0.50 -7.96
C ASN A 40 0.12 0.05 -7.16
N ALA A 41 -0.79 0.73 -7.85
CA ALA A 41 -2.00 1.29 -7.26
C ALA A 41 -2.77 0.26 -6.42
N ALA A 42 -3.24 0.67 -5.24
CA ALA A 42 -4.03 -0.21 -4.38
C ALA A 42 -5.32 -0.69 -5.07
N PRO A 43 -5.77 -1.92 -4.81
CA PRO A 43 -7.09 -2.40 -5.23
C PRO A 43 -8.21 -1.52 -4.67
N THR A 44 -9.33 -1.43 -5.39
CA THR A 44 -10.53 -0.73 -4.89
C THR A 44 -11.04 -1.36 -3.60
N GLY A 45 -11.44 -0.52 -2.61
CA GLY A 45 -11.98 -0.98 -1.32
C GLY A 45 -10.92 -1.18 -0.23
N VAL A 46 -9.67 -0.89 -0.56
CA VAL A 46 -8.49 -1.05 0.30
C VAL A 46 -7.89 0.34 0.55
N ALA A 47 -7.42 0.57 1.78
CA ALA A 47 -6.68 1.79 2.12
C ALA A 47 -5.18 1.61 1.81
N SER A 48 -4.48 2.71 1.57
CA SER A 48 -3.01 2.69 1.45
C SER A 48 -2.39 3.94 2.07
N GLU A 49 -1.30 3.73 2.79
CA GLU A 49 -0.40 4.75 3.36
C GLU A 49 0.91 4.86 2.54
N ALA A 50 1.01 4.11 1.44
CA ALA A 50 2.21 3.97 0.64
C ALA A 50 1.80 3.93 -0.84
N GLU A 51 1.27 5.04 -1.34
CA GLU A 51 1.02 5.26 -2.77
C GLU A 51 2.18 6.09 -3.33
N TYR A 52 2.68 5.69 -4.50
CA TYR A 52 3.77 6.40 -5.15
C TYR A 52 3.40 6.77 -6.59
N PHE A 53 3.90 7.91 -7.02
CA PHE A 53 3.74 8.43 -8.37
C PHE A 53 4.98 9.23 -8.77
N GLU A 54 5.23 9.35 -10.07
CA GLU A 54 6.30 10.20 -10.60
C GLU A 54 5.70 11.25 -11.53
N ILE A 55 6.18 12.48 -11.40
CA ILE A 55 5.85 13.58 -12.30
C ILE A 55 7.11 14.05 -13.04
N THR A 56 6.98 14.37 -14.31
CA THR A 56 7.99 15.14 -15.03
C THR A 56 7.62 16.62 -14.96
N LEU A 57 8.53 17.48 -14.52
CA LEU A 57 8.33 18.92 -14.52
C LEU A 57 8.80 19.55 -15.84
N ALA A 58 8.12 20.61 -16.27
CA ALA A 58 8.47 21.44 -17.42
C ALA A 58 9.64 22.38 -17.11
N GLU A 59 9.78 22.78 -15.85
CA GLU A 59 10.88 23.57 -15.32
C GLU A 59 11.31 23.04 -13.94
N PRO A 60 12.57 23.25 -13.52
CA PRO A 60 13.03 22.80 -12.21
C PRO A 60 12.30 23.54 -11.08
N VAL A 61 11.72 22.78 -10.15
CA VAL A 61 11.15 23.26 -8.89
C VAL A 61 11.76 22.44 -7.76
N ALA A 62 12.05 23.08 -6.62
CA ALA A 62 12.61 22.36 -5.47
C ALA A 62 11.61 21.30 -4.96
N PRO A 63 12.06 20.08 -4.60
CA PRO A 63 11.17 19.03 -4.12
C PRO A 63 10.27 19.45 -2.94
N ASP A 64 10.82 20.17 -1.96
CA ASP A 64 10.04 20.66 -0.81
C ASP A 64 8.99 21.69 -1.20
N GLU A 65 9.28 22.54 -2.19
CA GLU A 65 8.28 23.49 -2.71
C GLU A 65 7.14 22.74 -3.40
N VAL A 66 7.43 21.71 -4.19
CA VAL A 66 6.40 20.83 -4.78
C VAL A 66 5.59 20.14 -3.69
N ARG A 67 6.25 19.61 -2.65
CA ARG A 67 5.61 18.94 -1.52
C ARG A 67 4.59 19.85 -0.84
N VAL A 68 5.02 21.04 -0.37
CA VAL A 68 4.16 21.99 0.34
C VAL A 68 2.98 22.44 -0.53
N ARG A 69 3.25 22.88 -1.77
CA ARG A 69 2.19 23.38 -2.66
C ARG A 69 1.18 22.31 -3.00
N LEU A 70 1.64 21.08 -3.23
CA LEU A 70 0.78 19.97 -3.58
C LEU A 70 -0.06 19.51 -2.38
N ASP A 71 0.54 19.42 -1.19
CA ASP A 71 -0.13 19.06 0.07
C ASP A 71 -1.25 20.05 0.40
N ASP A 72 -0.98 21.36 0.34
CA ASP A 72 -1.97 22.42 0.54
C ASP A 72 -3.15 22.36 -0.46
N ALA A 73 -2.95 21.74 -1.61
CA ALA A 73 -3.97 21.57 -2.65
C ALA A 73 -4.74 20.25 -2.54
N MET A 74 -4.30 19.30 -1.70
CA MET A 74 -4.97 18.03 -1.47
C MET A 74 -6.26 18.20 -0.65
N PRO A 75 -7.25 17.31 -0.84
CA PRO A 75 -8.40 17.22 0.06
C PRO A 75 -8.05 16.45 1.34
N ASP A 76 -8.83 16.69 2.40
CA ASP A 76 -8.71 15.97 3.67
C ASP A 76 -8.60 14.45 3.50
N GLY A 77 -7.61 13.85 4.16
CA GLY A 77 -7.37 12.40 4.15
C GLY A 77 -6.50 11.89 3.00
N LEU A 78 -5.86 12.80 2.25
CA LEU A 78 -4.74 12.54 1.35
C LEU A 78 -3.62 13.54 1.63
N ASP A 79 -2.48 13.03 2.06
CA ASP A 79 -1.33 13.85 2.43
C ASP A 79 -0.14 13.51 1.52
N VAL A 80 0.65 14.53 1.14
CA VAL A 80 1.92 14.35 0.43
C VAL A 80 3.02 14.13 1.44
N ALA A 81 3.29 12.87 1.74
CA ALA A 81 4.28 12.48 2.76
C ALA A 81 5.71 12.93 2.40
N GLU A 82 6.12 12.72 1.15
CA GLU A 82 7.49 13.00 0.70
C GLU A 82 7.53 13.30 -0.79
N VAL A 83 8.44 14.20 -1.19
CA VAL A 83 8.79 14.45 -2.59
C VAL A 83 10.30 14.48 -2.70
N VAL A 84 10.83 13.69 -3.63
CA VAL A 84 12.26 13.61 -3.95
C VAL A 84 12.46 13.84 -5.44
N LYS A 85 13.68 14.24 -5.81
CA LYS A 85 14.07 14.27 -7.22
C LYS A 85 14.39 12.85 -7.68
N ALA A 86 13.64 12.34 -8.64
CA ALA A 86 13.84 10.98 -9.16
C ALA A 86 15.26 10.80 -9.74
N ALA A 87 15.97 9.78 -9.26
CA ALA A 87 17.19 9.27 -9.86
C ALA A 87 16.87 8.45 -11.13
N PRO A 88 17.85 8.17 -12.00
CA PRO A 88 17.64 7.32 -13.16
C PRO A 88 17.12 5.92 -12.78
N GLY A 89 16.13 5.43 -13.53
CA GLY A 89 15.47 4.14 -13.31
C GLY A 89 13.95 4.31 -13.22
N ALA A 90 13.19 3.22 -13.37
CA ALA A 90 11.76 3.27 -13.15
C ALA A 90 11.46 3.00 -11.67
N LEU A 91 10.70 3.88 -11.02
CA LEU A 91 10.24 3.65 -9.64
C LEU A 91 9.53 2.31 -9.48
N ALA A 92 8.79 1.85 -10.50
CA ALA A 92 8.11 0.57 -10.50
C ALA A 92 9.04 -0.61 -10.20
N ASP A 93 10.30 -0.54 -10.66
CA ASP A 93 11.29 -1.61 -10.49
C ASP A 93 11.79 -1.69 -9.04
N ARG A 94 11.58 -0.64 -8.24
CA ARG A 94 11.97 -0.58 -6.82
C ARG A 94 10.85 -1.00 -5.87
N LEU A 95 9.68 -1.36 -6.40
CA LEU A 95 8.53 -1.78 -5.60
C LEU A 95 8.35 -3.28 -5.76
N GLU A 96 8.99 -4.03 -4.88
CA GLU A 96 9.08 -5.50 -4.97
C GLU A 96 8.12 -6.22 -4.02
N VAL A 97 7.80 -5.60 -2.88
CA VAL A 97 6.94 -6.16 -1.84
C VAL A 97 6.00 -5.09 -1.28
N SER A 98 4.86 -5.52 -0.74
CA SER A 98 3.93 -4.69 0.03
C SER A 98 3.68 -5.29 1.41
N GLU A 99 3.68 -4.44 2.43
CA GLU A 99 3.23 -4.79 3.77
C GLU A 99 1.75 -4.40 3.94
N TRP A 100 0.98 -5.34 4.46
CA TRP A 100 -0.45 -5.19 4.68
C TRP A 100 -0.82 -5.43 6.14
N ARG A 101 -1.73 -4.60 6.61
CA ARG A 101 -2.56 -4.88 7.80
C ARG A 101 -3.93 -5.32 7.32
N VAL A 102 -4.39 -6.47 7.81
CA VAL A 102 -5.71 -7.01 7.50
C VAL A 102 -6.48 -7.23 8.79
N GLU A 103 -7.59 -6.53 8.95
CA GLU A 103 -8.50 -6.69 10.07
C GLU A 103 -9.63 -7.64 9.68
N LEU A 104 -9.94 -8.57 10.58
CA LEU A 104 -10.93 -9.63 10.39
C LEU A 104 -11.99 -9.56 11.49
N PRO A 105 -13.01 -8.69 11.34
CA PRO A 105 -14.13 -8.62 12.28
C PRO A 105 -14.91 -9.93 12.30
N GLY A 106 -15.18 -10.48 13.49
CA GLY A 106 -15.85 -11.76 13.69
C GLY A 106 -14.92 -12.98 13.68
N VAL A 107 -13.60 -12.81 13.64
CA VAL A 107 -12.62 -13.92 13.63
C VAL A 107 -11.77 -13.89 14.91
N GLY A 108 -11.65 -15.05 15.58
CA GLY A 108 -10.87 -15.21 16.80
C GLY A 108 -9.38 -15.08 16.56
N PRO A 109 -8.58 -14.54 17.51
CA PRO A 109 -7.13 -14.55 17.39
C PRO A 109 -6.59 -15.99 17.32
N ASP A 110 -7.20 -16.94 18.03
CA ASP A 110 -6.81 -18.35 18.01
C ASP A 110 -7.16 -19.01 16.65
N ASP A 111 -8.37 -18.79 16.14
CA ASP A 111 -8.78 -19.28 14.80
C ASP A 111 -7.88 -18.69 13.69
N ALA A 112 -7.56 -17.39 13.81
CA ALA A 112 -6.65 -16.72 12.89
C ALA A 112 -5.23 -17.31 12.98
N ALA A 113 -4.73 -17.60 14.18
CA ALA A 113 -3.42 -18.21 14.38
C ALA A 113 -3.36 -19.62 13.79
N GLU A 114 -4.41 -20.43 13.98
CA GLU A 114 -4.52 -21.76 13.36
C GLU A 114 -4.50 -21.66 11.84
N ALA A 115 -5.28 -20.72 11.26
CA ALA A 115 -5.30 -20.51 9.82
C ALA A 115 -3.96 -20.04 9.26
N VAL A 116 -3.28 -19.12 9.95
CA VAL A 116 -1.93 -18.66 9.58
C VAL A 116 -0.92 -19.81 9.64
N ALA A 117 -0.99 -20.66 10.66
CA ALA A 117 -0.13 -21.83 10.78
C ALA A 117 -0.38 -22.83 9.64
N ALA A 118 -1.64 -23.14 9.35
CA ALA A 118 -2.02 -24.03 8.25
C ALA A 118 -1.59 -23.48 6.88
N PHE A 119 -1.79 -22.19 6.62
CA PHE A 119 -1.36 -21.53 5.39
C PHE A 119 0.16 -21.56 5.24
N THR A 120 0.89 -21.24 6.29
CA THR A 120 2.36 -21.16 6.27
C THR A 120 3.00 -22.54 6.07
N ALA A 121 2.41 -23.58 6.66
CA ALA A 121 2.87 -24.96 6.57
C ALA A 121 2.54 -25.65 5.24
N ALA A 122 1.59 -25.12 4.46
CA ALA A 122 1.27 -25.66 3.14
C ALA A 122 2.35 -25.32 2.12
N ASP A 123 2.74 -26.32 1.30
CA ASP A 123 3.67 -26.10 0.18
C ASP A 123 3.07 -25.19 -0.90
N THR A 124 1.76 -25.31 -1.14
CA THR A 124 1.00 -24.53 -2.11
C THR A 124 -0.41 -24.23 -1.60
N VAL A 125 -0.93 -23.05 -1.91
CA VAL A 125 -2.32 -22.64 -1.61
C VAL A 125 -2.94 -22.03 -2.87
N GLU A 126 -3.65 -22.85 -3.63
CA GLU A 126 -4.29 -22.43 -4.88
C GLU A 126 -5.56 -21.62 -4.64
N VAL A 127 -5.62 -20.45 -5.29
CA VAL A 127 -6.77 -19.55 -5.28
C VAL A 127 -7.22 -19.22 -6.70
N GLU A 128 -8.50 -18.90 -6.85
CA GLU A 128 -9.11 -18.59 -8.14
C GLU A 128 -9.59 -17.14 -8.17
N ARG A 129 -9.20 -16.40 -9.22
CA ARG A 129 -9.63 -15.01 -9.44
C ARG A 129 -10.27 -14.85 -10.82
N SER A 130 -11.46 -14.24 -10.86
CA SER A 130 -12.12 -13.86 -12.10
C SER A 130 -11.40 -12.68 -12.77
N THR A 131 -11.10 -12.81 -14.05
CA THR A 131 -10.52 -11.75 -14.89
C THR A 131 -11.41 -11.49 -16.10
N LYS A 132 -11.12 -10.42 -16.86
CA LYS A 132 -11.79 -10.16 -18.15
C LYS A 132 -11.66 -11.32 -19.16
N LYS A 133 -10.63 -12.17 -19.01
CA LYS A 133 -10.35 -13.33 -19.88
C LYS A 133 -10.86 -14.66 -19.30
N GLY A 134 -11.65 -14.62 -18.23
CA GLY A 134 -12.11 -15.80 -17.51
C GLY A 134 -11.41 -16.00 -16.17
N ARG A 135 -11.66 -17.15 -15.54
CA ARG A 135 -11.11 -17.48 -14.22
C ARG A 135 -9.66 -17.94 -14.36
N ARG A 136 -8.83 -17.54 -13.40
CA ARG A 136 -7.41 -17.92 -13.36
C ARG A 136 -7.08 -18.46 -11.97
N THR A 137 -6.46 -19.63 -11.95
CA THR A 137 -5.91 -20.26 -10.75
C THR A 137 -4.42 -19.96 -10.66
N PHE A 138 -3.94 -19.69 -9.45
CA PHE A 138 -2.53 -19.49 -9.15
C PHE A 138 -2.27 -19.76 -7.67
N ASP A 139 -1.02 -20.04 -7.34
CA ASP A 139 -0.58 -20.24 -5.96
C ASP A 139 -0.41 -18.89 -5.24
N ALA A 140 -1.19 -18.66 -4.19
CA ALA A 140 -1.06 -17.49 -3.33
C ALA A 140 0.10 -17.63 -2.33
N ARG A 141 0.44 -18.85 -1.91
CA ARG A 141 1.44 -19.11 -0.87
C ARG A 141 2.84 -18.66 -1.29
N ALA A 142 3.20 -18.90 -2.54
CA ALA A 142 4.50 -18.54 -3.10
C ALA A 142 4.85 -17.04 -3.05
N ALA A 143 3.84 -16.16 -2.94
CA ALA A 143 4.07 -14.72 -2.86
C ALA A 143 4.15 -14.20 -1.41
N VAL A 144 3.77 -14.98 -0.41
CA VAL A 144 3.75 -14.55 1.00
C VAL A 144 5.12 -14.81 1.64
N LEU A 145 5.79 -13.73 2.04
CA LEU A 145 7.09 -13.77 2.71
C LEU A 145 6.94 -13.86 4.22
N HIS A 146 6.02 -13.07 4.76
CA HIS A 146 5.68 -13.03 6.18
C HIS A 146 4.17 -13.02 6.35
N LEU A 147 3.67 -13.72 7.37
CA LEU A 147 2.26 -13.74 7.74
C LEU A 147 2.14 -14.09 9.23
N GLU A 148 1.53 -13.21 10.01
CA GLU A 148 1.34 -13.41 11.45
C GLU A 148 0.06 -12.74 11.95
N VAL A 149 -0.38 -13.14 13.14
CA VAL A 149 -1.44 -12.46 13.90
C VAL A 149 -0.78 -11.39 14.78
N ASP A 150 -1.22 -10.14 14.67
CA ASP A 150 -0.72 -9.03 15.50
C ASP A 150 -1.23 -9.20 16.95
N GLY A 151 -0.31 -9.20 17.92
CA GLY A 151 -0.59 -9.34 19.34
C GLY A 151 -1.42 -8.21 19.97
N ARG A 152 -1.71 -7.14 19.22
CA ARG A 152 -2.69 -6.10 19.59
C ARG A 152 -4.14 -6.49 19.30
N ALA A 153 -4.41 -7.73 18.89
CA ALA A 153 -5.76 -8.30 18.91
C ALA A 153 -6.36 -8.13 20.31
N THR A 154 -7.28 -7.18 20.44
CA THR A 154 -7.93 -6.85 21.71
C THR A 154 -9.14 -7.76 21.90
N ARG A 155 -9.32 -8.28 23.11
CA ARG A 155 -10.57 -8.94 23.54
C ARG A 155 -11.66 -7.93 23.95
N ASP A 156 -11.37 -6.63 23.95
CA ASP A 156 -12.34 -5.60 24.29
C ASP A 156 -12.91 -4.91 23.05
N ARG A 157 -14.12 -5.36 22.67
CA ARG A 157 -15.27 -4.62 22.12
C ARG A 157 -16.35 -5.62 21.71
N ASP A 158 -16.89 -6.42 22.64
CA ASP A 158 -18.09 -7.28 22.46
C ASP A 158 -18.19 -8.20 21.21
N GLU A 159 -17.16 -8.27 20.36
CA GLU A 159 -17.12 -9.00 19.09
C GLU A 159 -15.71 -9.57 18.87
N THR A 160 -15.65 -10.84 18.49
CA THR A 160 -14.41 -11.55 18.16
C THR A 160 -13.66 -10.82 17.03
N TYR A 161 -12.36 -10.54 17.18
CA TYR A 161 -11.61 -9.73 16.20
C TYR A 161 -10.12 -10.09 16.14
N ALA A 162 -9.60 -10.27 14.92
CA ALA A 162 -8.17 -10.55 14.67
C ALA A 162 -7.57 -9.54 13.70
N ILE A 163 -6.28 -9.25 13.87
CA ILE A 163 -5.48 -8.45 12.92
C ILE A 163 -4.35 -9.35 12.40
N LEU A 164 -4.17 -9.38 11.08
CA LEU A 164 -3.04 -10.02 10.43
C LEU A 164 -2.05 -8.96 9.93
N ARG A 165 -0.76 -9.28 10.02
CA ARG A 165 0.32 -8.60 9.30
C ARG A 165 0.87 -9.54 8.26
N MET A 166 1.01 -9.05 7.03
CA MET A 166 1.57 -9.85 5.94
C MET A 166 2.47 -9.03 5.03
N VAL A 167 3.55 -9.64 4.56
CA VAL A 167 4.41 -9.11 3.51
C VAL A 167 4.22 -9.96 2.25
N VAL A 168 3.77 -9.33 1.18
CA VAL A 168 3.41 -9.99 -0.08
C VAL A 168 4.30 -9.46 -1.19
N ARG A 169 5.00 -10.37 -1.89
CA ARG A 169 5.82 -10.09 -3.06
C ARG A 169 4.95 -9.74 -4.26
N HIS A 170 5.38 -8.73 -5.01
CA HIS A 170 4.80 -8.36 -6.28
C HIS A 170 5.25 -9.38 -7.35
N THR A 171 4.30 -10.14 -7.85
CA THR A 171 4.54 -11.23 -8.80
C THR A 171 3.69 -11.06 -10.06
N THR A 172 3.96 -11.87 -11.08
CA THR A 172 3.09 -12.00 -12.25
C THR A 172 2.69 -13.47 -12.42
N PRO A 173 1.42 -13.85 -12.19
CA PRO A 173 0.27 -13.01 -11.87
C PRO A 173 0.34 -12.42 -10.45
N ALA A 174 -0.13 -11.18 -10.28
CA ALA A 174 -0.11 -10.51 -8.98
C ALA A 174 -0.99 -11.23 -7.95
N VAL A 175 -0.41 -11.53 -6.78
CA VAL A 175 -1.13 -11.98 -5.59
C VAL A 175 -1.53 -10.73 -4.78
N ARG A 176 -2.83 -10.59 -4.52
CA ARG A 176 -3.40 -9.49 -3.71
C ARG A 176 -3.59 -9.94 -2.26
N PRO A 177 -3.71 -9.01 -1.29
CA PRO A 177 -4.06 -9.38 0.08
C PRO A 177 -5.40 -10.16 0.16
N ASP A 178 -6.37 -9.87 -0.71
CA ASP A 178 -7.60 -10.66 -0.84
C ASP A 178 -7.36 -12.11 -1.26
N ASP A 179 -6.38 -12.34 -2.14
CA ASP A 179 -6.01 -13.69 -2.59
C ASP A 179 -5.43 -14.48 -1.40
N VAL A 180 -4.64 -13.85 -0.54
CA VAL A 180 -4.11 -14.46 0.70
C VAL A 180 -5.23 -14.76 1.70
N VAL A 181 -6.16 -13.83 1.94
CA VAL A 181 -7.31 -14.07 2.82
C VAL A 181 -8.21 -15.19 2.30
N ASN A 182 -8.42 -15.28 0.99
CA ASN A 182 -9.15 -16.39 0.38
C ASN A 182 -8.40 -17.72 0.54
N GLY A 183 -7.07 -17.70 0.48
CA GLY A 183 -6.23 -18.86 0.80
C GLY A 183 -6.41 -19.32 2.25
N LEU A 184 -6.36 -18.40 3.22
CA LEU A 184 -6.59 -18.67 4.65
C LEU A 184 -7.96 -19.34 4.89
N ARG A 185 -9.01 -18.82 4.26
CA ARG A 185 -10.37 -19.42 4.31
C ARG A 185 -10.41 -20.83 3.75
N ARG A 186 -9.62 -21.13 2.72
CA ARG A 186 -9.59 -22.44 2.07
C ARG A 186 -8.87 -23.49 2.91
N VAL A 187 -7.78 -23.12 3.59
CA VAL A 187 -6.94 -24.08 4.34
C VAL A 187 -7.44 -24.35 5.75
N ALA A 188 -8.22 -23.43 6.35
CA ALA A 188 -8.62 -23.53 7.76
C ALA A 188 -10.10 -23.18 8.04
N ASP A 189 -10.95 -23.10 7.00
CA ASP A 189 -12.37 -22.70 7.09
C ASP A 189 -12.59 -21.43 7.95
N LEU A 190 -11.64 -20.50 7.89
CA LEU A 190 -11.64 -19.25 8.66
C LEU A 190 -12.96 -18.52 8.40
N ALA A 191 -13.70 -18.23 9.49
CA ALA A 191 -15.13 -17.91 9.46
C ALA A 191 -15.58 -17.06 8.24
N ARG A 192 -16.51 -17.61 7.46
CA ARG A 192 -17.06 -17.06 6.21
C ARG A 192 -17.76 -15.69 6.32
N LEU A 193 -17.86 -15.12 7.52
CA LEU A 193 -18.73 -13.97 7.82
C LEU A 193 -18.01 -12.62 7.89
N SER A 194 -16.67 -12.58 7.90
CA SER A 194 -15.93 -11.31 8.00
C SER A 194 -15.72 -10.65 6.65
N SER A 195 -16.08 -9.37 6.52
CA SER A 195 -15.62 -8.52 5.42
C SER A 195 -14.29 -7.89 5.82
N PRO A 196 -13.15 -8.36 5.29
CA PRO A 196 -11.84 -7.90 5.75
C PRO A 196 -11.65 -6.40 5.51
N VAL A 197 -10.94 -5.75 6.43
CA VAL A 197 -10.44 -4.39 6.27
C VAL A 197 -8.98 -4.44 5.97
N MET A 198 -8.56 -3.90 4.82
CA MET A 198 -7.16 -3.97 4.39
C MET A 198 -6.57 -2.57 4.28
N THR A 199 -5.34 -2.44 4.76
CA THR A 199 -4.53 -1.24 4.60
C THR A 199 -3.11 -1.64 4.18
N ARG A 200 -2.62 -1.10 3.05
CA ARG A 200 -1.19 -1.20 2.70
C ARG A 200 -0.42 -0.18 3.54
N LEU A 201 0.50 -0.65 4.36
CA LEU A 201 1.30 0.18 5.26
C LEU A 201 2.59 0.67 4.59
N ALA A 202 3.19 -0.16 3.75
CA ALA A 202 4.43 0.12 3.06
C ALA A 202 4.52 -0.66 1.74
N GLN A 203 5.32 -0.17 0.80
CA GLN A 203 5.82 -0.95 -0.32
C GLN A 203 7.21 -0.44 -0.72
N GLY A 204 8.05 -1.33 -1.22
CA GLY A 204 9.45 -1.01 -1.49
C GLY A 204 10.28 -2.24 -1.87
N PRO A 205 11.61 -2.10 -1.92
CA PRO A 205 12.52 -3.22 -2.14
C PRO A 205 12.52 -4.17 -0.94
N LEU A 206 12.74 -5.45 -1.19
CA LEU A 206 13.01 -6.40 -0.12
C LEU A 206 14.43 -6.16 0.42
N SER A 207 14.58 -5.89 1.71
CA SER A 207 15.91 -5.76 2.32
C SER A 207 16.52 -7.13 2.62
N ASP A 208 17.82 -7.31 2.33
CA ASP A 208 18.56 -8.53 2.69
C ASP A 208 18.81 -8.69 4.20
N ALA A 209 18.69 -7.61 4.98
CA ALA A 209 19.19 -7.54 6.36
C ALA A 209 18.14 -7.82 7.44
N SER A 210 16.86 -7.77 7.08
CA SER A 210 15.71 -8.08 7.92
C SER A 210 14.53 -8.14 6.98
N ASP A 211 13.51 -8.96 7.21
CA ASP A 211 12.25 -8.99 6.44
C ASP A 211 11.47 -7.64 6.39
N ALA A 212 12.13 -6.53 6.76
CA ALA A 212 11.72 -5.16 6.56
C ALA A 212 11.74 -4.77 5.07
N ILE A 213 10.75 -3.96 4.73
CA ILE A 213 10.65 -3.27 3.45
C ILE A 213 11.55 -2.04 3.52
N ALA A 214 12.51 -1.95 2.60
CA ALA A 214 13.36 -0.77 2.49
C ALA A 214 12.56 0.42 1.93
N ASP A 215 13.01 1.64 2.23
CA ASP A 215 12.42 2.83 1.63
C ASP A 215 12.72 2.85 0.12
N PRO A 216 11.71 2.81 -0.77
CA PRO A 216 11.95 2.89 -2.19
C PRO A 216 12.65 4.19 -2.58
N LEU A 217 12.40 5.32 -1.90
CA LEU A 217 12.95 6.64 -2.24
C LEU A 217 14.40 6.86 -1.79
N ALA A 218 14.99 5.91 -1.03
CA ALA A 218 16.31 6.08 -0.44
C ALA A 218 17.42 6.39 -1.46
N ALA A 219 17.35 5.79 -2.66
CA ALA A 219 18.33 6.05 -3.73
C ALA A 219 18.22 7.48 -4.28
N ASP A 220 17.00 8.03 -4.34
CA ASP A 220 16.75 9.40 -4.81
C ASP A 220 17.27 10.42 -3.79
N ALA A 221 17.00 10.19 -2.50
CA ALA A 221 17.46 11.05 -1.41
C ALA A 221 18.99 11.07 -1.30
N GLN A 222 19.67 9.96 -1.58
CA GLN A 222 21.14 9.90 -1.62
C GLN A 222 21.74 10.65 -2.82
N ALA A 223 21.03 10.67 -3.95
CA ALA A 223 21.47 11.38 -5.14
C ALA A 223 21.32 12.91 -5.03
N ASP A 224 20.41 13.39 -4.17
CA ASP A 224 20.18 14.82 -3.92
C ASP A 224 19.90 15.14 -2.43
N PRO A 225 20.94 15.09 -1.57
CA PRO A 225 20.78 15.26 -0.12
C PRO A 225 20.30 16.68 0.28
N ALA A 226 20.47 17.68 -0.60
CA ALA A 226 19.99 19.04 -0.37
C ALA A 226 18.48 19.21 -0.66
N GLY A 227 17.86 18.25 -1.36
CA GLY A 227 16.42 18.22 -1.62
C GLY A 227 15.59 17.58 -0.50
N ARG A 228 16.22 17.01 0.53
CA ARG A 228 15.52 16.38 1.66
C ARG A 228 14.99 17.47 2.60
N ALA A 229 13.67 17.69 2.57
CA ALA A 229 12.98 18.39 3.64
C ALA A 229 13.16 17.62 4.96
N VAL A 230 13.28 18.34 6.07
CA VAL A 230 13.46 17.78 7.42
C VAL A 230 12.46 16.64 7.65
N ASP A 231 13.00 15.51 8.11
CA ASP A 231 12.28 14.28 8.44
C ASP A 231 11.03 14.62 9.27
N THR A 232 9.86 14.64 8.63
CA THR A 232 8.61 14.83 9.33
C THR A 232 8.23 13.44 9.83
N PRO A 233 8.25 13.17 11.15
CA PRO A 233 7.91 11.85 11.65
C PRO A 233 6.54 11.47 11.13
N ARG A 234 6.39 10.24 10.63
CA ARG A 234 5.07 9.68 10.33
C ARG A 234 4.15 9.99 11.52
N PRO A 235 2.94 10.53 11.31
CA PRO A 235 2.04 10.83 12.41
C PRO A 235 1.86 9.55 13.23
N ASN A 236 2.14 9.64 14.53
CA ASN A 236 1.87 8.54 15.43
C ASN A 236 0.39 8.18 15.31
N PRO A 237 0.03 6.89 15.31
CA PRO A 237 -1.36 6.49 15.38
C PRO A 237 -2.04 7.20 16.55
N PRO A 238 -3.32 7.59 16.41
CA PRO A 238 -4.01 8.44 17.37
C PRO A 238 -3.85 7.91 18.80
N ALA A 239 -3.46 8.80 19.72
CA ALA A 239 -3.26 8.48 21.11
C ALA A 239 -4.56 7.89 21.71
N ARG A 240 -4.41 6.79 22.44
CA ARG A 240 -5.50 6.12 23.15
C ARG A 240 -6.15 7.10 24.12
N SER A 241 -7.42 7.43 23.90
CA SER A 241 -8.27 8.03 24.93
C SER A 241 -8.31 7.07 26.12
N ALA A 242 -7.89 7.55 27.28
CA ALA A 242 -8.11 6.82 28.53
C ALA A 242 -9.63 6.66 28.75
N PRO A 243 -10.09 5.52 29.29
CA PRO A 243 -11.48 5.41 29.70
C PRO A 243 -11.72 6.37 30.86
N ASP A 244 -12.69 7.26 30.70
CA ASP A 244 -13.24 8.05 31.81
C ASP A 244 -13.74 7.08 32.89
N ALA A 245 -13.35 7.39 34.12
CA ALA A 245 -13.68 6.68 35.35
C ALA A 245 -15.15 6.78 35.75
#